data_AF-A0A6N7M4H6-F1
#
_entry.id   AF-A0A6N7M4H6-F1
#
_cell.length_a   1.000
_cell.length_b   1.000
_cell.length_c   1.000
_cell.angle_alpha   90.00
_cell.angle_beta   90.00
_cell.angle_gamma   90.00
#
_symmetry.space_group_name_H-M   'P 1'
#
loop_
_entity.id
_entity.type
_entity.pdbx_description
1 polymer ?
#
loop_
_entity_poly.entity_id
_entity_poly.type
_entity_poly.pdbx_seq_one_letter_code
_entity_poly.pdbx_strand_id
1 'polypeptide(L)'
;MNRQEIKLDEGRFVLGDKPFFLYSGEVHYFRIPRKEWRDRLRKAKATGLNTISSYIPWSWHELKEGSFDFIGKTHPERNLLDFIKLLQNSKNHNNTKEYIADGRSITHTEKLKALVIHMENNGDCGI
;
A
#
# COMPACT_ATOMS: atom_id res chain seq x y z
N MET A 1 -16.69 -5.51 -12.25
CA MET A 1 -15.61 -4.91 -11.43
C MET A 1 -16.23 -3.82 -10.58
N ASN A 2 -16.25 -3.94 -9.25
CA ASN A 2 -16.65 -2.82 -8.37
C ASN A 2 -15.39 -2.12 -7.86
N ARG A 3 -15.13 -0.93 -8.40
CA ARG A 3 -14.20 0.05 -7.83
C ARG A 3 -14.89 0.62 -6.58
N GLN A 4 -14.28 0.47 -5.41
CA GLN A 4 -14.73 1.19 -4.22
C GLN A 4 -13.92 2.49 -4.13
N GLU A 5 -14.62 3.59 -3.93
CA GLU A 5 -14.06 4.93 -3.86
C GLU A 5 -14.10 5.41 -2.40
N ILE A 6 -13.02 6.04 -1.95
CA ILE A 6 -12.97 6.75 -0.68
C ILE A 6 -13.24 8.23 -0.96
N LYS A 7 -14.28 8.78 -0.35
CA LYS A 7 -14.66 10.19 -0.44
C LYS A 7 -14.54 10.85 0.92
N LEU A 8 -14.40 12.17 0.92
CA LEU A 8 -14.59 13.01 2.10
C LEU A 8 -16.00 13.60 2.02
N ASP A 9 -16.84 13.25 2.98
CA ASP A 9 -18.22 13.73 3.07
C ASP A 9 -18.50 14.21 4.49
N GLU A 10 -18.98 15.45 4.62
CA GLU A 10 -19.24 16.11 5.92
C GLU A 10 -18.13 15.93 6.97
N GLY A 11 -16.86 15.97 6.54
CA GLY A 11 -15.69 15.82 7.42
C GLY A 11 -15.36 14.39 7.84
N ARG A 12 -15.99 13.39 7.21
CA ARG A 12 -15.73 11.96 7.44
C ARG A 12 -15.27 11.29 6.16
N PHE A 13 -14.42 10.27 6.28
CA PHE A 13 -14.16 9.41 5.14
C PHE A 13 -15.36 8.47 4.92
N VAL A 14 -15.72 8.24 3.67
CA VAL A 14 -16.79 7.34 3.25
C VAL A 14 -16.24 6.39 2.20
N LEU A 15 -16.37 5.08 2.42
CA LEU A 15 -15.98 4.05 1.45
C LEU A 15 -17.25 3.51 0.78
N GLY A 16 -17.47 3.86 -0.49
CA GLY A 16 -18.76 3.68 -1.15
C GLY A 16 -19.81 4.58 -0.51
N ASP A 17 -20.78 3.99 0.19
CA ASP A 17 -21.85 4.70 0.91
C ASP A 17 -21.77 4.49 2.44
N LYS A 18 -20.67 3.91 2.94
CA LYS A 18 -20.50 3.59 4.36
C LYS A 18 -19.46 4.50 5.00
N PRO A 19 -19.73 5.08 6.20
CA PRO A 19 -18.71 5.75 6.98
C PRO A 19 -17.50 4.86 7.18
N PHE A 20 -16.31 5.42 6.98
CA PHE A 20 -15.05 4.72 7.03
C PHE A 20 -14.10 5.46 7.96
N PHE A 21 -13.61 4.78 8.99
CA PHE A 21 -12.59 5.34 9.87
C PHE A 21 -11.22 4.90 9.36
N LEU A 22 -10.42 5.83 8.86
CA LEU A 22 -9.08 5.55 8.36
C LEU A 22 -8.12 5.35 9.55
N TYR A 23 -7.79 4.10 9.87
CA TYR A 23 -6.84 3.78 10.93
C TYR A 23 -5.56 3.19 10.31
N SER A 24 -4.58 4.08 10.12
CA SER A 24 -3.37 3.81 9.35
C SER A 24 -2.13 3.66 10.22
N GLY A 25 -1.23 2.76 9.80
CA GLY A 25 0.13 2.66 10.32
C GLY A 25 1.17 2.74 9.20
N GLU A 26 2.34 3.26 9.52
CA GLU A 26 3.41 3.49 8.54
C GLU A 26 4.40 2.31 8.50
N VAL A 27 4.64 1.76 7.31
CA VAL A 27 5.55 0.62 7.10
C VAL A 27 6.43 0.88 5.88
N HIS A 28 7.68 1.23 6.12
CA HIS A 28 8.68 1.41 5.05
C HIS A 28 9.31 0.09 4.63
N TYR A 29 8.73 -0.56 3.62
CA TYR A 29 9.21 -1.86 3.12
C TYR A 29 10.72 -1.86 2.80
N PHE A 30 11.23 -0.76 2.25
CA PHE A 30 12.64 -0.59 1.88
C PHE A 30 13.61 -0.51 3.08
N ARG A 31 13.10 -0.40 4.32
CA ARG A 31 13.90 -0.42 5.56
C ARG A 31 13.80 -1.73 6.32
N ILE A 32 12.98 -2.68 5.84
CA ILE A 32 12.67 -3.92 6.54
C ILE A 32 13.14 -5.07 5.65
N PRO A 33 13.88 -6.07 6.18
CA PRO A 33 14.25 -7.25 5.38
C PRO A 33 13.01 -7.90 4.75
N ARG A 34 13.09 -8.26 3.46
CA ARG A 34 11.92 -8.79 2.70
C ARG A 34 11.25 -9.97 3.40
N LYS A 35 12.03 -10.84 4.05
CA LYS A 35 11.53 -12.00 4.81
C LYS A 35 10.60 -11.64 5.97
N GLU A 36 10.68 -10.41 6.48
CA GLU A 36 9.90 -9.93 7.63
C GLU A 36 8.64 -9.17 7.23
N TRP A 37 8.49 -8.74 5.96
CA TRP A 37 7.34 -7.93 5.53
C TRP A 37 5.99 -8.53 5.92
N ARG A 38 5.82 -9.84 5.68
CA ARG A 38 4.58 -10.54 6.02
C ARG A 38 4.28 -10.50 7.51
N ASP A 39 5.30 -10.68 8.36
CA ASP A 39 5.15 -10.63 9.81
C ASP A 39 4.77 -9.21 10.28
N ARG A 40 5.44 -8.18 9.76
CA ARG A 40 5.12 -6.78 10.08
C ARG A 40 3.69 -6.41 9.70
N LEU A 41 3.25 -6.80 8.51
CA LEU A 41 1.89 -6.55 8.04
C LEU A 41 0.84 -7.32 8.86
N ARG A 42 1.14 -8.57 9.26
CA ARG A 42 0.24 -9.33 10.15
C ARG A 42 0.11 -8.68 11.52
N LYS A 43 1.21 -8.19 12.10
CA LYS A 43 1.20 -7.49 13.39
C LYS A 43 0.42 -6.19 13.30
N ALA A 44 0.63 -5.39 12.24
CA ALA A 44 -0.14 -4.17 12.00
C ALA A 44 -1.65 -4.44 11.89
N LYS A 45 -2.05 -5.49 11.18
CA LYS A 45 -3.46 -5.91 11.13
C LYS A 45 -3.98 -6.35 12.51
N ALA A 46 -3.19 -7.09 13.27
CA ALA A 46 -3.56 -7.57 14.60
C ALA A 46 -3.76 -6.44 15.64
N THR A 47 -3.14 -5.26 15.44
CA THR A 47 -3.40 -4.08 16.26
C THR A 47 -4.66 -3.31 15.85
N GLY A 48 -5.42 -3.82 14.87
CA GLY A 48 -6.65 -3.20 14.38
C GLY A 48 -6.44 -2.19 13.26
N LEU A 49 -5.23 -2.00 12.74
CA LEU A 49 -5.00 -1.13 11.60
C LEU A 49 -5.73 -1.68 10.37
N ASN A 50 -6.40 -0.80 9.64
CA ASN A 50 -7.09 -1.12 8.39
C ASN A 50 -6.41 -0.48 7.19
N THR A 51 -5.33 0.27 7.39
CA THR A 51 -4.61 0.96 6.31
C THR A 51 -3.12 0.92 6.60
N ILE A 52 -2.32 0.76 5.55
CA ILE A 52 -0.87 0.91 5.59
C ILE A 52 -0.47 2.09 4.71
N SER A 53 0.33 2.99 5.27
CA SER A 53 1.05 4.02 4.53
C SER A 53 2.51 3.62 4.35
N SER A 54 3.08 3.89 3.18
CA SER A 54 4.51 3.74 2.92
C SER A 54 4.98 4.77 1.92
N TYR A 55 6.17 5.34 2.15
CA TYR A 55 6.90 6.03 1.10
C TYR A 55 7.45 5.06 0.04
N ILE A 56 7.54 5.54 -1.19
CA ILE A 56 8.31 4.94 -2.27
C ILE A 56 9.54 5.83 -2.50
N PRO A 57 10.74 5.41 -2.08
CA PRO A 57 11.96 6.18 -2.31
C PRO A 57 12.37 6.08 -3.78
N TRP A 58 12.01 7.07 -4.59
CA TRP A 58 12.18 6.98 -6.05
C TRP A 58 13.65 6.78 -6.46
N SER A 59 14.58 7.47 -5.79
CA SER A 59 16.03 7.30 -6.00
C SER A 59 16.56 5.90 -5.68
N TRP A 60 15.85 5.13 -4.86
CA TRP A 60 16.17 3.73 -4.57
C TRP A 60 15.78 2.80 -5.73
N HIS A 61 14.71 3.15 -6.45
CA HIS A 61 14.21 2.36 -7.58
C HIS A 61 14.80 2.80 -8.91
N GLU A 62 15.22 4.06 -9.05
CA GLU A 62 15.83 4.63 -10.25
C GLU A 62 17.28 5.08 -9.97
N LEU A 63 18.20 4.11 -9.91
CA LEU A 63 19.64 4.41 -9.70
C LEU A 63 20.27 5.13 -10.90
N LYS A 64 19.75 4.85 -12.09
CA LYS A 64 20.11 5.50 -13.35
C LYS A 64 18.80 5.93 -14.00
N GLU A 65 18.78 7.15 -14.54
CA GLU A 65 17.61 7.70 -15.22
C GLU A 65 17.05 6.71 -16.26
N GLY A 66 15.75 6.47 -16.19
CA GLY A 66 15.01 5.52 -17.03
C GLY A 66 15.18 4.05 -16.64
N SER A 67 16.01 3.71 -15.64
CA SER A 67 16.27 2.33 -15.21
C SER A 67 15.63 2.04 -13.86
N PHE A 68 14.47 1.36 -13.91
CA PHE A 68 13.68 1.06 -12.72
C PHE A 68 13.82 -0.39 -12.25
N ASP A 69 13.93 -0.58 -10.93
CA ASP A 69 13.81 -1.89 -10.30
C ASP A 69 12.70 -1.90 -9.25
N PHE A 70 11.52 -2.41 -9.63
CA PHE A 70 10.37 -2.61 -8.73
C PHE A 70 10.08 -4.07 -8.39
N ILE A 71 10.86 -5.00 -8.95
CA ILE A 71 10.72 -6.45 -8.70
C ILE A 71 11.88 -7.01 -7.87
N GLY A 72 12.82 -6.16 -7.47
CA GLY A 72 13.97 -6.55 -6.66
C GLY A 72 15.03 -7.35 -7.41
N LYS A 73 15.27 -7.04 -8.69
CA LYS A 73 16.35 -7.66 -9.49
C LYS A 73 17.72 -7.38 -8.88
N THR A 74 17.91 -6.17 -8.35
CA THR A 74 19.18 -5.66 -7.83
C THR A 74 19.27 -5.73 -6.32
N HIS A 75 18.13 -5.68 -5.62
CA HIS A 75 18.06 -5.81 -4.17
C HIS A 75 16.66 -6.32 -3.76
N PRO A 76 16.52 -7.34 -2.89
CA PRO A 76 15.21 -7.93 -2.57
C PRO A 76 14.20 -6.91 -2.03
N GLU A 77 14.66 -5.94 -1.25
CA GLU A 77 13.85 -4.88 -0.64
C GLU A 77 13.37 -3.82 -1.65
N ARG A 78 13.81 -3.86 -2.91
CA ARG A 78 13.24 -3.07 -4.01
C ARG A 78 12.00 -3.69 -4.63
N ASN A 79 11.61 -4.88 -4.19
CA ASN A 79 10.43 -5.56 -4.73
C ASN A 79 9.12 -4.97 -4.18
N LEU A 80 8.80 -3.77 -4.65
CA LEU A 80 7.57 -3.04 -4.35
C LEU A 80 6.34 -3.83 -4.81
N LEU A 81 6.43 -4.51 -5.95
CA LEU A 81 5.33 -5.32 -6.50
C LEU A 81 4.92 -6.43 -5.54
N ASP A 82 5.87 -7.16 -4.96
CA ASP A 82 5.57 -8.19 -3.97
C ASP A 82 5.07 -7.61 -2.64
N PHE A 83 5.59 -6.45 -2.21
CA PHE A 83 5.07 -5.76 -1.04
C PHE A 83 3.59 -5.37 -1.21
N ILE A 84 3.22 -4.81 -2.37
CA ILE A 84 1.83 -4.48 -2.71
C ILE A 84 0.96 -5.76 -2.77
N LYS A 85 1.48 -6.83 -3.38
CA LYS A 85 0.78 -8.12 -3.41
C LYS A 85 0.53 -8.67 -2.00
N LEU A 86 1.47 -8.53 -1.07
CA LEU A 86 1.27 -8.96 0.32
C LEU A 86 0.14 -8.20 1.02
N LEU A 87 -0.02 -6.90 0.71
CA LEU A 87 -1.12 -6.07 1.22
C LEU A 87 -2.48 -6.51 0.63
N GLN A 88 -2.52 -6.82 -0.67
CA GLN A 88 -3.74 -7.28 -1.36
C GLN A 88 -4.14 -8.71 -0.97
N ASN A 89 -3.15 -9.61 -0.82
CA ASN A 89 -3.34 -11.03 -0.52
C ASN A 89 -3.54 -11.32 0.98
N SER A 90 -3.85 -10.31 1.80
CA SER A 90 -4.47 -10.55 3.11
C SER A 90 -5.83 -11.27 2.98
N LYS A 91 -6.35 -11.38 1.75
CA LYS A 91 -7.40 -12.32 1.35
C LYS A 91 -6.83 -13.73 1.20
N ASN A 92 -7.23 -14.64 2.08
CA ASN A 92 -7.13 -16.06 1.80
C ASN A 92 -7.92 -16.37 0.51
N HIS A 93 -7.22 -16.89 -0.50
CA HIS A 93 -7.70 -17.49 -1.75
C HIS A 93 -8.60 -16.63 -2.68
N ASN A 94 -8.02 -16.36 -3.86
CA ASN A 94 -8.65 -16.08 -5.15
C ASN A 94 -8.98 -14.60 -5.44
N ASN A 95 -8.39 -14.11 -6.55
CA ASN A 95 -8.52 -12.78 -7.18
C ASN A 95 -7.67 -11.62 -6.61
N THR A 96 -6.43 -11.51 -7.12
CA THR A 96 -5.61 -10.30 -7.11
C THR A 96 -6.31 -9.14 -7.85
N LYS A 97 -6.43 -7.98 -7.22
CA LYS A 97 -6.88 -6.72 -7.83
C LYS A 97 -5.81 -5.66 -7.65
N GLU A 98 -5.38 -5.05 -8.75
CA GLU A 98 -4.37 -4.00 -8.79
C GLU A 98 -4.95 -2.63 -8.41
N TYR A 99 -4.13 -1.80 -7.75
CA TYR A 99 -4.44 -0.40 -7.45
C TYR A 99 -3.37 0.47 -8.12
N ILE A 100 -3.78 1.36 -9.02
CA ILE A 100 -2.92 2.33 -9.71
C ILE A 100 -3.02 3.66 -8.96
N ALA A 101 -1.88 4.17 -8.47
CA ALA A 101 -1.78 5.53 -7.96
C ALA A 101 -1.61 6.50 -9.15
N ASP A 102 -2.60 7.40 -9.27
CA ASP A 102 -2.76 8.55 -10.16
C ASP A 102 -1.72 8.74 -11.29
N GLY A 103 -2.19 8.56 -12.53
CA GLY A 103 -1.43 8.66 -13.79
C GLY A 103 -1.08 10.08 -14.20
N ARG A 104 -0.44 10.87 -13.33
CA ARG A 104 0.10 12.19 -13.70
C ARG A 104 1.59 12.10 -14.02
N SER A 105 1.96 12.66 -15.17
CA SER A 105 3.35 12.91 -15.56
C SER A 105 4.02 13.81 -14.51
N ILE A 106 5.20 13.42 -14.02
CA ILE A 106 5.90 14.16 -12.96
C ILE A 106 7.12 14.84 -13.56
N THR A 107 7.04 16.17 -13.62
CA THR A 107 8.16 17.06 -13.92
C THR A 107 9.07 17.21 -12.69
N HIS A 108 10.32 16.76 -12.85
CA HIS A 108 11.60 17.06 -12.17
C HIS A 108 11.73 17.36 -10.66
N THR A 109 10.71 17.57 -9.82
CA THR A 109 10.96 18.16 -8.47
C THR A 109 10.32 17.50 -7.25
N GLU A 110 9.83 16.26 -7.32
CA GLU A 110 9.33 15.56 -6.12
C GLU A 110 9.80 14.09 -6.06
N LYS A 111 10.92 13.85 -5.36
CA LYS A 111 11.59 12.53 -5.24
C LYS A 111 11.02 11.61 -4.13
N LEU A 112 9.78 11.84 -3.70
CA LEU A 112 9.07 10.96 -2.76
C LEU A 112 7.61 10.86 -3.17
N LYS A 113 7.14 9.65 -3.48
CA LYS A 113 5.70 9.37 -3.62
C LYS A 113 5.21 8.65 -2.38
N ALA A 114 4.12 9.10 -1.80
CA ALA A 114 3.43 8.37 -0.74
C ALA A 114 2.45 7.37 -1.37
N LEU A 115 2.44 6.15 -0.85
CA LEU A 115 1.48 5.11 -1.20
C LEU A 115 0.66 4.78 0.05
N VAL A 116 -0.66 4.91 -0.07
CA VAL A 116 -1.61 4.53 0.98
C VAL A 116 -2.44 3.37 0.44
N ILE A 117 -2.43 2.24 1.15
CA ILE A 117 -3.18 1.05 0.78
C ILE A 117 -4.10 0.67 1.93
N HIS A 118 -5.40 0.69 1.66
CA HIS A 118 -6.39 0.11 2.56
C HIS A 118 -6.27 -1.42 2.57
N MET A 119 -6.18 -1.99 3.77
CA MET A 119 -6.25 -3.43 4.01
C MET A 119 -7.72 -3.80 4.23
N GLU A 120 -8.30 -4.56 3.30
CA GLU A 120 -9.67 -5.03 3.46
C GLU A 120 -9.80 -5.98 4.68
N ASN A 121 -10.75 -5.68 5.57
CA ASN A 121 -11.13 -6.54 6.68
C ASN A 121 -12.35 -7.37 6.29
N ASN A 122 -12.18 -8.69 6.23
CA ASN A 122 -13.29 -9.62 6.02
C ASN A 122 -13.86 -10.02 7.38
N GLY A 123 -14.93 -9.35 7.79
CA GLY A 123 -15.68 -9.69 9.00
C GLY A 123 -15.81 -8.49 9.93
N ASP A 124 -17.06 -8.17 10.26
CA ASP A 124 -17.42 -7.30 11.36
C ASP A 124 -16.62 -7.69 12.61
N CYS A 125 -15.70 -6.84 13.03
CA CYS A 125 -15.55 -6.56 14.45
C CYS A 125 -16.08 -5.14 14.62
N GLY A 126 -17.39 -5.05 14.83
CA GLY A 126 -17.94 -3.93 15.55
C GLY A 126 -17.21 -3.82 16.89
N ILE A 127 -16.80 -2.59 17.19
CA ILE A 127 -16.87 -2.11 18.57
C ILE A 127 -18.33 -1.77 18.88
#